data_AF-A0A821GG30-F1
#
_entry.id   AF-A0A821GG30-F1
#
_cell.length_a   1.000
_cell.length_b   1.000
_cell.length_c   1.000
_cell.angle_alpha   90.00
_cell.angle_beta   90.00
_cell.angle_gamma   90.00
#
_symmetry.space_group_name_H-M   'P 1'
#
loop_
_entity.id
_entity.type
_entity.pdbx_description
1 polymer ?
#
loop_
_entity_poly.entity_id
_entity_poly.type
_entity_poly.pdbx_seq_one_letter_code
_entity_poly.pdbx_strand_id
1 'polypeptide(L)'
;MSPNAFSRVFSTTANTVFKRFLLTLIRTTLIYIIALLFVQLPTFWQYVITLGKDDHKHEKQKRIRSKLIDDNDPSSPYRAIQVLDQLKSQPEDELETLAVIPDLCLQRHPNKQTLGVRQILDVEDETQPNGKVYKKFVLGEYEFTTYVEACNRISSIGRGLLSLGLKPGDKILIYAETRPEWLLTAFAAFRHGLTLVTLYSTLGEEAVKHGINESKVTIIITSQELTFKLD
;
A
#
# COMPACT_ATOMS: atom_id res chain seq x y z
N MET A 1 -7.41 -80.37 32.98
CA MET A 1 -6.81 -79.03 32.76
C MET A 1 -7.54 -78.04 33.62
N SER A 2 -6.85 -77.25 34.47
CA SER A 2 -7.50 -76.49 35.54
C SER A 2 -8.34 -75.31 34.99
N PRO A 3 -9.52 -75.02 35.56
CA PRO A 3 -10.36 -73.88 35.17
C PRO A 3 -9.70 -72.50 35.34
N ASN A 4 -8.54 -72.45 36.00
CA ASN A 4 -7.90 -71.22 36.48
C ASN A 4 -6.95 -70.55 35.48
N ALA A 5 -6.58 -71.24 34.39
CA ALA A 5 -5.71 -70.66 33.36
C ALA A 5 -6.49 -69.78 32.38
N PHE A 6 -7.70 -70.20 32.00
CA PHE A 6 -8.55 -69.46 31.05
C PHE A 6 -9.06 -68.14 31.65
N SER A 7 -9.49 -68.14 32.92
CA SER A 7 -9.97 -66.92 33.60
C SER A 7 -8.88 -65.85 33.79
N ARG A 8 -7.62 -66.26 34.00
CA ARG A 8 -6.48 -65.33 34.13
C ARG A 8 -6.05 -64.71 32.81
N VAL A 9 -6.10 -65.47 31.71
CA VAL A 9 -5.77 -64.95 30.37
C VAL A 9 -6.86 -63.97 29.92
N PHE A 10 -8.13 -64.29 30.10
CA PHE A 10 -9.23 -63.37 29.76
C PHE A 10 -9.19 -62.08 30.60
N SER A 11 -8.86 -62.14 31.89
CA SER A 11 -8.77 -60.95 32.74
C SER A 11 -7.56 -60.05 32.40
N THR A 12 -6.41 -60.61 32.03
CA THR A 12 -5.24 -59.82 31.59
C THR A 12 -5.43 -59.21 30.21
N THR A 13 -6.05 -59.93 29.28
CA THR A 13 -6.34 -59.42 27.94
C THR A 13 -7.43 -58.34 27.99
N ALA A 14 -8.51 -58.56 28.74
CA ALA A 14 -9.56 -57.57 28.95
C ALA A 14 -9.04 -56.30 29.63
N ASN A 15 -8.17 -56.42 30.64
CA ASN A 15 -7.53 -55.26 31.29
C ASN A 15 -6.61 -54.48 30.34
N THR A 16 -5.92 -55.17 29.43
CA THR A 16 -5.02 -54.53 28.45
C THR A 16 -5.82 -53.79 27.38
N VAL A 17 -6.90 -54.39 26.89
CA VAL A 17 -7.84 -53.77 25.94
C VAL A 17 -8.54 -52.56 26.60
N PHE A 18 -8.99 -52.70 27.84
CA PHE A 18 -9.62 -51.61 28.60
C PHE A 18 -8.64 -50.46 28.86
N LYS A 19 -7.39 -50.74 29.24
CA LYS A 19 -6.34 -49.71 29.39
C LYS A 19 -6.05 -48.99 28.08
N ARG A 20 -5.95 -49.71 26.96
CA ARG A 20 -5.75 -49.09 25.63
C ARG A 20 -6.93 -48.22 25.22
N PHE A 21 -8.16 -48.68 25.48
CA PHE A 21 -9.36 -47.90 25.23
C PHE A 21 -9.39 -46.62 26.08
N LEU A 22 -9.13 -46.74 27.38
CA LEU A 22 -9.08 -45.60 28.31
C LEU A 22 -7.99 -44.60 27.94
N LEU A 23 -6.79 -45.06 27.60
CA LEU A 23 -5.69 -44.21 27.13
C LEU A 23 -6.03 -43.49 25.82
N THR A 24 -6.71 -44.18 24.89
CA THR A 24 -7.15 -43.57 23.63
C THR A 24 -8.21 -42.51 23.89
N LEU A 25 -9.16 -42.77 24.79
CA LEU A 25 -10.20 -41.82 25.19
C LEU A 25 -9.63 -40.59 25.90
N ILE A 26 -8.65 -40.77 26.79
CA ILE A 26 -7.96 -39.65 27.45
C ILE A 26 -7.16 -38.84 26.43
N ARG A 27 -6.46 -39.51 25.51
CA ARG A 27 -5.68 -38.82 24.46
C ARG A 27 -6.58 -38.03 23.52
N THR A 28 -7.71 -38.58 23.08
CA THR A 28 -8.63 -37.86 22.19
C THR A 28 -9.28 -36.69 22.91
N THR A 29 -9.74 -36.86 24.15
CA THR A 29 -10.31 -35.75 24.94
C THR A 29 -9.30 -34.65 25.19
N LEU A 30 -8.04 -34.99 25.51
CA LEU A 30 -6.96 -34.01 25.65
C LEU A 30 -6.70 -33.23 24.36
N ILE A 31 -6.67 -33.90 23.20
CA ILE A 31 -6.51 -33.25 21.89
C ILE A 31 -7.65 -32.26 21.63
N TYR A 32 -8.91 -32.65 21.92
CA TYR A 32 -10.05 -31.76 21.76
C TYR A 32 -9.99 -30.55 22.70
N ILE A 33 -9.56 -30.73 23.95
CA ILE A 33 -9.38 -29.63 24.91
C ILE A 33 -8.31 -28.66 24.43
N ILE A 34 -7.17 -29.17 23.94
CA ILE A 34 -6.09 -28.34 23.40
C ILE A 34 -6.58 -27.59 22.15
N ALA A 35 -7.28 -28.26 21.23
CA ALA A 35 -7.83 -27.60 20.05
C ALA A 35 -8.85 -26.51 20.42
N LEU A 36 -9.69 -26.75 21.43
CA LEU A 36 -10.64 -25.75 21.92
C LEU A 36 -9.94 -24.54 22.54
N LEU A 37 -8.94 -24.77 23.40
CA LEU A 37 -8.23 -23.70 24.11
C LEU A 37 -7.30 -22.88 23.22
N PHE A 38 -6.59 -23.52 22.29
CA PHE A 38 -5.53 -22.87 21.51
C PHE A 38 -5.93 -22.51 20.08
N VAL A 39 -7.05 -23.05 19.56
CA VAL A 39 -7.53 -22.73 18.22
C VAL A 39 -8.90 -22.07 18.28
N GLN A 40 -9.89 -22.73 18.88
CA GLN A 40 -11.28 -22.26 18.80
C GLN A 40 -11.53 -21.01 19.67
N LEU A 41 -11.05 -20.96 20.91
CA LEU A 41 -11.22 -19.79 21.76
C LEU A 41 -10.50 -18.55 21.21
N PRO A 42 -9.22 -18.60 20.76
CA PRO A 42 -8.56 -17.44 20.19
C PRO A 42 -9.21 -16.97 18.89
N THR A 43 -9.65 -17.88 18.02
CA THR A 43 -10.34 -17.51 16.78
C THR A 43 -11.72 -16.90 17.06
N PHE A 44 -12.47 -17.45 18.00
CA PHE A 44 -13.74 -16.87 18.44
C PHE A 44 -13.53 -15.49 19.07
N TRP A 45 -12.53 -15.33 19.94
CA TRP A 45 -12.23 -14.05 20.56
C TRP A 45 -11.76 -13.00 19.55
N GLN A 46 -10.93 -13.40 18.59
CA GLN A 46 -10.56 -12.55 17.46
C GLN A 46 -11.81 -12.11 16.68
N TYR A 47 -12.72 -13.04 16.37
CA TYR A 47 -13.98 -12.74 15.71
C TYR A 47 -14.82 -11.73 16.51
N VAL A 48 -14.97 -11.92 17.83
CA VAL A 48 -15.68 -10.98 18.72
C VAL A 48 -15.02 -9.59 18.75
N ILE A 49 -13.69 -9.50 18.76
CA ILE A 49 -12.96 -8.21 18.71
C ILE A 49 -13.13 -7.52 17.34
N THR A 50 -13.31 -8.29 16.26
CA THR A 50 -13.50 -7.75 14.91
C THR A 50 -14.96 -7.51 14.54
N LEU A 51 -15.91 -8.07 15.28
CA LEU A 51 -17.35 -7.85 15.08
C LEU A 51 -17.68 -6.35 15.17
N GLY A 52 -18.25 -5.80 14.11
CA GLY A 52 -18.63 -4.38 14.01
C GLY A 52 -17.54 -3.42 13.52
N LYS A 53 -16.27 -3.82 13.44
CA LYS A 53 -15.22 -2.96 12.85
C LYS A 53 -15.38 -2.77 11.34
N ASP A 54 -16.00 -3.73 10.65
CA ASP A 54 -16.28 -3.67 9.22
C ASP A 54 -17.58 -2.93 8.86
N ASP A 55 -18.47 -2.68 9.83
CA ASP A 55 -19.79 -2.10 9.57
C ASP A 55 -19.70 -0.67 9.02
N HIS A 56 -18.80 0.17 9.56
CA HIS A 56 -18.55 1.51 9.03
C HIS A 56 -18.03 1.52 7.58
N LYS A 57 -17.30 0.46 7.19
CA LYS A 57 -16.76 0.33 5.83
C LYS A 57 -17.86 -0.08 4.87
N HIS A 58 -18.75 -1.00 5.29
CA HIS A 58 -19.92 -1.42 4.54
C HIS A 58 -20.97 -0.31 4.40
N GLU A 59 -21.20 0.49 5.45
CA GLU A 59 -22.09 1.65 5.38
C GLU A 59 -21.62 2.67 4.34
N LYS A 60 -20.32 2.99 4.31
CA LYS A 60 -19.74 3.90 3.31
C LYS A 60 -19.85 3.37 1.88
N GLN A 61 -19.90 2.05 1.69
CA GLN A 61 -20.09 1.42 0.38
C GLN A 61 -21.54 1.47 -0.10
N LYS A 62 -22.51 1.38 0.83
CA LYS A 62 -23.95 1.44 0.51
C LYS A 62 -24.44 2.83 0.13
N ARG A 63 -23.64 3.89 0.33
CA ARG A 63 -24.03 5.25 -0.03
C ARG A 63 -24.23 5.37 -1.54
N ILE A 64 -25.38 5.89 -1.95
CA ILE A 64 -25.60 6.26 -3.36
C ILE A 64 -24.63 7.40 -3.69
N ARG A 65 -23.84 7.24 -4.75
CA ARG A 65 -22.81 8.24 -5.15
C ARG A 65 -23.29 9.15 -6.25
N SER A 66 -24.18 8.67 -7.11
CA SER A 66 -24.72 9.38 -8.25
C SER A 66 -26.20 9.09 -8.44
N LYS A 67 -26.92 10.06 -9.00
CA LYS A 67 -28.34 9.98 -9.35
C LYS A 67 -28.58 10.65 -10.70
N LEU A 68 -29.65 10.28 -11.40
CA LEU A 68 -30.14 11.05 -12.54
C LEU A 68 -30.44 12.49 -12.10
N ILE A 69 -30.17 13.46 -12.99
CA ILE A 69 -30.59 14.85 -12.77
C ILE A 69 -32.12 14.94 -12.82
N ASP A 70 -32.74 14.33 -13.84
CA ASP A 70 -34.18 14.16 -13.93
C ASP A 70 -34.55 12.68 -13.80
N ASP A 71 -35.31 12.35 -12.77
CA ASP A 71 -35.78 10.97 -12.51
C ASP A 71 -36.81 10.48 -13.55
N ASN A 72 -37.44 11.40 -14.29
CA ASN A 72 -38.49 11.07 -15.26
C ASN A 72 -37.95 10.87 -16.68
N ASP A 73 -36.71 11.28 -16.95
CA ASP A 73 -36.04 11.09 -18.23
C ASP A 73 -34.93 10.02 -18.11
N PRO A 74 -35.15 8.80 -18.64
CA PRO A 74 -34.13 7.75 -18.66
C PRO A 74 -32.84 8.13 -19.41
N SER A 75 -32.87 9.18 -20.24
CA SER A 75 -31.72 9.68 -20.98
C SER A 75 -30.94 10.76 -20.21
N SER A 76 -31.46 11.19 -19.05
CA SER A 76 -30.79 12.20 -18.22
C SER A 76 -29.41 11.70 -17.78
N PRO A 77 -28.38 12.57 -17.75
CA PRO A 77 -27.06 12.17 -17.25
C PRO A 77 -27.10 11.89 -15.74
N TYR A 78 -26.24 10.97 -15.29
CA TYR A 78 -25.97 10.75 -13.88
C TYR A 78 -24.97 11.77 -13.35
N ARG A 79 -25.27 12.38 -12.20
CA ARG A 79 -24.38 13.30 -11.49
C ARG A 79 -24.16 12.86 -10.05
N ALA A 80 -23.01 13.25 -9.51
CA ALA A 80 -22.70 13.00 -8.12
C ALA A 80 -23.70 13.74 -7.21
N ILE A 81 -24.26 13.05 -6.22
CA ILE A 81 -25.36 13.59 -5.38
C ILE A 81 -24.97 14.88 -4.67
N GLN A 82 -23.69 14.99 -4.30
CA GLN A 82 -23.14 16.15 -3.58
C GLN A 82 -23.11 17.44 -4.41
N VAL A 83 -23.26 17.34 -5.74
CA VAL A 83 -23.10 18.43 -6.69
C VAL A 83 -24.10 18.29 -7.86
N LEU A 84 -25.33 17.88 -7.56
CA LEU A 84 -26.39 17.78 -8.58
C LEU A 84 -26.64 19.14 -9.24
N ASP A 85 -26.80 20.17 -8.42
CA ASP A 85 -27.23 21.51 -8.85
C ASP A 85 -26.07 22.43 -9.26
N GLN A 86 -24.82 22.01 -9.08
CA GLN A 86 -23.65 22.86 -9.32
C GLN A 86 -22.45 22.09 -9.85
N LEU A 87 -21.57 22.78 -10.59
CA LEU A 87 -20.28 22.20 -10.97
C LEU A 87 -19.30 22.38 -9.81
N LYS A 88 -18.69 21.28 -9.34
CA LYS A 88 -17.57 21.37 -8.39
C LYS A 88 -16.31 21.80 -9.12
N SER A 89 -15.80 22.99 -8.85
CA SER A 89 -14.52 23.48 -9.38
C SER A 89 -13.32 22.95 -8.60
N GLN A 90 -13.50 22.61 -7.32
CA GLN A 90 -12.44 22.16 -6.43
C GLN A 90 -12.88 21.01 -5.50
N PRO A 91 -11.97 20.12 -5.06
CA PRO A 91 -12.31 18.99 -4.20
C PRO A 91 -12.87 19.39 -2.84
N GLU A 92 -12.35 20.45 -2.24
CA GLU A 92 -12.69 20.99 -0.91
C GLU A 92 -12.49 22.51 -0.93
N ASP A 93 -13.16 23.24 -0.04
CA ASP A 93 -13.18 24.71 -0.08
C ASP A 93 -11.80 25.31 0.23
N GLU A 94 -10.99 24.63 1.05
CA GLU A 94 -9.64 25.06 1.42
C GLU A 94 -8.58 24.71 0.36
N LEU A 95 -8.94 24.00 -0.72
CA LEU A 95 -8.00 23.49 -1.73
C LEU A 95 -8.12 24.27 -3.04
N GLU A 96 -7.50 25.46 -3.06
CA GLU A 96 -7.45 26.31 -4.26
C GLU A 96 -6.34 25.89 -5.25
N THR A 97 -5.21 25.38 -4.72
CA THR A 97 -4.06 24.98 -5.54
C THR A 97 -3.45 23.67 -5.04
N LEU A 98 -2.71 22.98 -5.93
CA LEU A 98 -1.97 21.76 -5.56
C LEU A 98 -0.91 22.01 -4.48
N ALA A 99 -0.42 23.24 -4.35
CA ALA A 99 0.57 23.63 -3.36
C ALA A 99 0.04 23.57 -1.92
N VAL A 100 -1.28 23.64 -1.73
CA VAL A 100 -1.92 23.64 -0.41
C VAL A 100 -2.10 22.22 0.15
N ILE A 101 -2.07 21.20 -0.71
CA ILE A 101 -2.32 19.80 -0.33
C ILE A 101 -1.39 19.32 0.80
N PRO A 102 -0.05 19.50 0.73
CA PRO A 102 0.83 19.05 1.81
C PRO A 102 0.52 19.71 3.15
N ASP A 103 0.18 21.00 3.16
CA ASP A 103 -0.14 21.75 4.38
C ASP A 103 -1.46 21.25 5.00
N LEU A 104 -2.50 20.98 4.20
CA LEU A 104 -3.75 20.36 4.69
C LEU A 104 -3.52 18.96 5.25
N CYS A 105 -2.70 18.15 4.58
CA CYS A 105 -2.34 16.83 5.09
C CYS A 105 -1.58 16.90 6.41
N LEU A 106 -0.66 17.85 6.54
CA LEU A 106 0.10 18.10 7.76
C LEU A 106 -0.81 18.53 8.91
N GLN A 107 -1.76 19.43 8.66
CA GLN A 107 -2.73 19.89 9.65
C GLN A 107 -3.63 18.76 10.15
N ARG A 108 -4.12 17.89 9.24
CA ARG A 108 -5.05 16.81 9.58
C ARG A 108 -4.36 15.61 10.22
N HIS A 109 -3.16 15.25 9.74
CA HIS A 109 -2.54 13.96 10.01
C HIS A 109 -1.01 14.02 10.19
N PRO A 110 -0.47 14.87 11.08
CA PRO A 110 0.96 15.16 11.13
C PRO A 110 1.83 13.91 11.33
N ASN A 111 1.44 13.06 12.28
CA ASN A 111 2.21 11.87 12.67
C ASN A 111 1.77 10.59 11.96
N LYS A 112 0.86 10.68 10.97
CA LYS A 112 0.40 9.51 10.24
C LYS A 112 1.47 9.09 9.23
N GLN A 113 1.72 7.78 9.17
CA GLN A 113 2.62 7.20 8.18
C GLN A 113 2.11 7.44 6.75
N THR A 114 3.04 7.83 5.89
CA THR A 114 2.90 8.08 4.45
C THR A 114 4.14 7.56 3.73
N LEU A 115 4.11 7.54 2.39
CA LEU A 115 5.23 7.19 1.50
C LEU A 115 6.09 6.01 2.00
N GLY A 116 5.53 4.80 1.93
CA GLY A 116 6.25 3.58 2.29
C GLY A 116 7.26 3.17 1.23
N VAL A 117 8.50 2.91 1.64
CA VAL A 117 9.57 2.37 0.82
C VAL A 117 10.11 1.08 1.42
N ARG A 118 10.67 0.21 0.59
CA ARG A 118 11.38 -0.98 1.06
C ARG A 118 12.85 -0.84 0.76
N GLN A 119 13.69 -1.11 1.75
CA GLN A 119 15.12 -1.18 1.53
C GLN A 119 15.43 -2.34 0.57
N ILE A 120 16.31 -2.10 -0.40
CA ILE A 120 16.87 -3.16 -1.23
C ILE A 120 18.01 -3.78 -0.42
N LEU A 121 17.85 -5.05 -0.03
CA LEU A 121 18.85 -5.79 0.74
C LEU A 121 19.83 -6.51 -0.17
N ASP A 122 19.34 -7.06 -1.28
CA ASP A 122 20.16 -7.75 -2.28
C ASP A 122 19.51 -7.69 -3.67
N VAL A 123 20.28 -7.98 -4.71
CA VAL A 123 19.82 -8.08 -6.10
C VAL A 123 20.37 -9.37 -6.69
N GLU A 124 19.47 -10.33 -6.92
CA GLU A 124 19.80 -11.65 -7.46
C GLU A 124 19.48 -11.72 -8.95
N ASP A 125 20.31 -12.41 -9.73
CA ASP A 125 20.03 -12.67 -11.14
C ASP A 125 19.23 -13.99 -11.28
N GLU A 126 17.96 -13.88 -11.64
CA GLU A 126 17.07 -15.02 -11.85
C GLU A 126 16.98 -15.35 -13.35
N THR A 127 17.53 -16.51 -13.73
CA THR A 127 17.46 -17.01 -15.11
C THR A 127 16.15 -17.74 -15.33
N GLN A 128 15.32 -17.21 -16.22
CA GLN A 128 14.07 -17.84 -16.60
C GLN A 128 14.30 -19.06 -17.52
N PRO A 129 13.31 -19.97 -17.66
CA PRO A 129 13.41 -21.12 -18.57
C PRO A 129 13.69 -20.76 -20.04
N ASN A 130 13.38 -19.54 -20.45
CA ASN A 130 13.67 -19.02 -21.80
C ASN A 130 15.07 -18.41 -21.95
N GLY A 131 15.94 -18.55 -20.94
CA GLY A 131 17.30 -18.01 -20.92
C GLY A 131 17.40 -16.52 -20.59
N LYS A 132 16.28 -15.81 -20.39
CA LYS A 132 16.30 -14.39 -20.02
C LYS A 132 16.63 -14.25 -18.54
N VAL A 133 17.66 -13.45 -18.24
CA VAL A 133 18.04 -13.09 -16.87
C VAL A 133 17.26 -11.86 -16.43
N TYR A 134 16.56 -11.95 -15.30
CA TYR A 134 15.94 -10.81 -14.63
C TYR A 134 16.65 -10.50 -13.33
N LYS A 135 16.77 -9.22 -13.01
CA LYS A 135 17.19 -8.78 -11.67
C LYS A 135 16.02 -8.89 -10.72
N LYS A 136 16.13 -9.77 -9.74
CA LYS A 136 15.20 -9.95 -8.64
C LYS A 136 15.69 -9.17 -7.43
N PHE A 137 14.90 -8.23 -6.96
CA PHE A 137 15.22 -7.45 -5.77
C PHE A 137 14.79 -8.21 -4.52
N VAL A 138 15.74 -8.48 -3.62
CA VAL A 138 15.46 -8.94 -2.26
C VAL A 138 15.19 -7.70 -1.42
N LEU A 139 13.92 -7.54 -1.04
CA LEU A 139 13.43 -6.34 -0.37
C LEU A 139 13.23 -6.58 1.12
N GLY A 140 13.64 -5.63 1.95
CA GLY A 140 13.42 -5.62 3.40
C GLY A 140 12.01 -5.21 3.80
N GLU A 141 11.86 -4.80 5.06
CA GLU A 141 10.60 -4.30 5.60
C GLU A 141 10.24 -2.92 5.03
N TYR A 142 8.98 -2.53 5.18
CA TYR A 142 8.54 -1.19 4.83
C TYR A 142 8.99 -0.17 5.88
N GLU A 143 9.65 0.88 5.41
CA GLU A 143 9.91 2.09 6.15
C GLU A 143 8.98 3.18 5.63
N PHE A 144 8.25 3.81 6.56
CA PHE A 144 7.32 4.88 6.24
C PHE A 144 7.85 6.19 6.79
N THR A 145 7.59 7.27 6.06
CA THR A 145 7.81 8.63 6.55
C THR A 145 6.53 9.19 7.15
N THR A 146 6.62 10.14 8.06
CA THR A 146 5.43 10.87 8.55
C THR A 146 5.08 12.04 7.63
N TYR A 147 3.84 12.56 7.70
CA TYR A 147 3.49 13.77 6.95
C TYR A 147 4.34 14.98 7.35
N VAL A 148 4.73 15.08 8.63
CA VAL A 148 5.69 16.09 9.12
C VAL A 148 7.03 15.97 8.39
N GLU A 149 7.61 14.78 8.33
CA GLU A 149 8.87 14.54 7.62
C GLU A 149 8.75 14.82 6.12
N ALA A 150 7.66 14.38 5.48
CA ALA A 150 7.40 14.65 4.07
C ALA A 150 7.34 16.15 3.78
N CYS A 151 6.62 16.93 4.59
CA CYS A 151 6.52 18.39 4.43
C CYS A 151 7.85 19.12 4.67
N ASN A 152 8.65 18.64 5.63
CA ASN A 152 10.00 19.13 5.85
C ASN A 152 10.89 18.86 4.63
N ARG A 153 10.81 17.65 4.04
CA ARG A 153 11.54 17.31 2.81
C ARG A 153 11.10 18.16 1.62
N ILE A 154 9.79 18.36 1.41
CA ILE A 154 9.24 19.25 0.37
C ILE A 154 9.84 20.66 0.51
N SER A 155 9.88 21.20 1.73
CA SER A 155 10.42 22.53 2.00
C SER A 155 11.92 22.62 1.73
N SER A 156 12.69 21.59 2.10
CA SER A 156 14.13 21.51 1.83
C SER A 156 14.43 21.40 0.33
N ILE A 157 13.70 20.56 -0.40
CA ILE A 157 13.82 20.42 -1.86
C ILE A 157 13.53 21.76 -2.53
N GLY A 158 12.42 22.42 -2.16
CA GLY A 158 12.05 23.72 -2.70
C GLY A 158 13.13 24.79 -2.49
N ARG A 159 13.70 24.87 -1.28
CA ARG A 159 14.85 25.76 -0.99
C ARG A 159 16.07 25.44 -1.86
N GLY A 160 16.37 24.16 -2.06
CA GLY A 160 17.43 23.72 -2.96
C GLY A 160 17.21 24.19 -4.40
N LEU A 161 16.01 23.96 -4.94
CA LEU A 161 15.61 24.40 -6.28
C LEU A 161 15.74 25.92 -6.46
N LEU A 162 15.29 26.71 -5.48
CA LEU A 162 15.44 28.17 -5.51
C LEU A 162 16.92 28.60 -5.43
N SER A 163 17.75 27.89 -4.65
CA SER A 163 19.18 28.19 -4.54
C SER A 163 19.95 27.96 -5.85
N LEU A 164 19.42 27.10 -6.74
CA LEU A 164 19.92 26.89 -8.11
C LEU A 164 19.48 28.00 -9.09
N GLY A 165 18.76 29.02 -8.61
CA GLY A 165 18.37 30.19 -9.39
C GLY A 165 17.01 30.08 -10.09
N LEU A 166 16.25 29.01 -9.83
CA LEU A 166 14.90 28.85 -10.39
C LEU A 166 13.94 29.92 -9.84
N LYS A 167 13.07 30.40 -10.74
CA LYS A 167 12.04 31.40 -10.47
C LYS A 167 10.65 30.84 -10.80
N PRO A 168 9.58 31.40 -10.21
CA PRO A 168 8.22 31.04 -10.61
C PRO A 168 8.03 31.14 -12.13
N GLY A 169 7.42 30.12 -12.73
CA GLY A 169 7.29 29.96 -14.18
C GLY A 169 8.38 29.12 -14.84
N ASP A 170 9.55 28.96 -14.22
CA ASP A 170 10.61 28.10 -14.75
C ASP A 170 10.18 26.63 -14.76
N LYS A 171 10.76 25.86 -15.69
CA LYS A 171 10.44 24.44 -15.90
C LYS A 171 11.50 23.54 -15.27
N ILE A 172 11.02 22.53 -14.53
CA ILE A 172 11.85 21.42 -14.08
C ILE A 172 11.35 20.12 -14.70
N LEU A 173 12.27 19.21 -15.02
CA LEU A 173 11.94 17.87 -15.48
C LEU A 173 12.21 16.85 -14.37
N ILE A 174 11.24 15.99 -14.08
CA ILE A 174 11.49 14.77 -13.32
C ILE A 174 11.51 13.57 -14.28
N TYR A 175 12.66 12.90 -14.32
CA TYR A 175 12.90 11.68 -15.09
C TYR A 175 13.26 10.54 -14.13
N ALA A 176 12.26 9.93 -13.50
CA ALA A 176 12.48 8.89 -12.51
C ALA A 176 11.28 7.93 -12.45
N GLU A 177 11.48 6.76 -11.87
CA GLU A 177 10.42 5.83 -11.52
C GLU A 177 9.51 6.41 -10.42
N THR A 178 8.38 5.73 -10.16
CA THR A 178 7.49 6.06 -9.05
C THR A 178 8.21 5.86 -7.71
N ARG A 179 8.65 6.95 -7.08
CA ARG A 179 9.39 6.98 -5.81
C ARG A 179 8.93 8.15 -4.93
N PRO A 180 9.14 8.12 -3.60
CA PRO A 180 8.79 9.26 -2.75
C PRO A 180 9.43 10.57 -3.20
N GLU A 181 10.70 10.53 -3.59
CA GLU A 181 11.46 11.70 -4.05
C GLU A 181 10.77 12.40 -5.22
N TRP A 182 10.18 11.62 -6.14
CA TRP A 182 9.42 12.14 -7.28
C TRP A 182 8.23 12.99 -6.78
N LEU A 183 7.43 12.45 -5.87
CA LEU A 183 6.22 13.14 -5.39
C LEU A 183 6.57 14.35 -4.53
N LEU A 184 7.58 14.23 -3.65
CA LEU A 184 8.05 15.33 -2.82
C LEU A 184 8.58 16.48 -3.67
N THR A 185 9.31 16.16 -4.75
CA THR A 185 9.80 17.14 -5.71
C THR A 185 8.67 17.82 -6.47
N ALA A 186 7.65 17.07 -6.91
CA ALA A 186 6.48 17.63 -7.57
C ALA A 186 5.76 18.66 -6.67
N PHE A 187 5.55 18.33 -5.39
CA PHE A 187 4.95 19.27 -4.44
C PHE A 187 5.85 20.48 -4.16
N ALA A 188 7.17 20.30 -4.11
CA ALA A 188 8.10 21.43 -4.00
C ALA A 188 8.01 22.36 -5.22
N ALA A 189 7.85 21.80 -6.42
CA ALA A 189 7.64 22.56 -7.65
C ALA A 189 6.35 23.39 -7.58
N PHE A 190 5.23 22.75 -7.21
CA PHE A 190 3.94 23.44 -7.07
C PHE A 190 4.01 24.57 -6.05
N ARG A 191 4.68 24.36 -4.91
CA ARG A 191 4.82 25.36 -3.84
C ARG A 191 5.56 26.63 -4.28
N HIS A 192 6.47 26.51 -5.25
CA HIS A 192 7.27 27.61 -5.75
C HIS A 192 6.83 28.11 -7.15
N GLY A 193 5.66 27.68 -7.63
CA GLY A 193 5.14 28.08 -8.93
C GLY A 193 6.01 27.61 -10.11
N LEU A 194 6.75 26.52 -9.94
CA LEU A 194 7.55 25.91 -10.99
C LEU A 194 6.66 25.02 -11.87
N THR A 195 6.91 25.03 -13.17
CA THR A 195 6.22 24.17 -14.13
C THR A 195 6.88 22.79 -14.13
N LEU A 196 6.10 21.76 -13.78
CA LEU A 196 6.58 20.39 -13.74
C LEU A 196 6.43 19.71 -15.11
N VAL A 197 7.55 19.22 -15.64
CA VAL A 197 7.62 18.33 -16.80
C VAL A 197 8.00 16.94 -16.32
N THR A 198 7.46 15.89 -16.95
CA THR A 198 7.73 14.50 -16.57
C THR A 198 8.06 13.66 -17.80
N LEU A 199 9.04 12.78 -17.69
CA LEU A 199 9.32 11.74 -18.69
C LEU A 199 9.27 10.36 -18.03
N TYR A 200 8.74 9.37 -18.75
CA TYR A 200 8.68 8.00 -18.25
C TYR A 200 10.07 7.35 -18.29
N SER A 201 10.48 6.72 -17.18
CA SER A 201 11.76 6.00 -17.07
C SER A 201 11.96 4.89 -18.11
N THR A 202 10.85 4.36 -18.64
CA THR A 202 10.81 3.30 -19.65
C THR A 202 11.07 3.78 -21.07
N LEU A 203 11.14 5.10 -21.32
CA LEU A 203 11.48 5.62 -22.64
C LEU A 203 12.90 5.23 -23.06
N GLY A 204 13.06 5.00 -24.37
CA GLY A 204 14.37 4.86 -25.00
C GLY A 204 15.10 6.19 -25.10
N GLU A 205 16.41 6.15 -25.25
CA GLU A 205 17.31 7.31 -25.21
C GLU A 205 16.90 8.41 -26.20
N GLU A 206 16.59 8.06 -27.45
CA GLU A 206 16.16 9.04 -28.47
C GLU A 206 14.87 9.76 -28.07
N ALA A 207 13.91 9.06 -27.46
CA ALA A 207 12.67 9.67 -26.99
C ALA A 207 12.90 10.58 -25.77
N VAL A 208 13.83 10.20 -24.88
CA VAL A 208 14.24 11.03 -23.75
C VAL A 208 14.91 12.31 -24.23
N LYS A 209 15.88 12.21 -25.16
CA LYS A 209 16.56 13.35 -25.79
C LYS A 209 15.56 14.28 -26.47
N HIS A 210 14.62 13.73 -27.23
CA HIS A 210 13.55 14.50 -27.86
C HIS A 210 12.69 15.24 -26.82
N GLY A 211 12.24 14.56 -25.76
CA GLY A 211 11.42 15.15 -24.70
C GLY A 211 12.14 16.26 -23.92
N ILE A 212 13.43 16.10 -23.64
CA ILE A 212 14.26 17.13 -22.98
C ILE A 212 14.38 18.37 -23.87
N ASN A 213 14.70 18.18 -25.15
CA ASN A 213 14.86 19.27 -26.10
C ASN A 213 13.56 20.07 -26.31
N GLU A 214 12.42 19.38 -26.44
CA GLU A 214 11.11 20.02 -26.62
C GLU A 214 10.67 20.77 -25.36
N SER A 215 10.92 20.19 -24.19
CA SER A 215 10.50 20.77 -22.92
C SER A 215 11.32 21.99 -22.50
N LYS A 216 12.52 22.21 -23.07
CA LYS A 216 13.40 23.36 -22.78
C LYS A 216 13.56 23.60 -21.26
N VAL A 217 13.78 22.52 -20.54
CA VAL A 217 14.00 22.55 -19.08
C VAL A 217 15.42 22.97 -18.75
N THR A 218 15.60 23.62 -17.60
CA THR A 218 16.92 24.04 -17.11
C THR A 218 17.48 23.06 -16.08
N ILE A 219 16.61 22.33 -15.39
CA ILE A 219 16.98 21.36 -14.35
C ILE A 219 16.28 20.03 -14.61
N ILE A 220 17.05 18.95 -14.53
CA ILE A 220 16.57 17.57 -14.60
C ILE A 220 16.85 16.90 -13.26
N ILE A 221 15.82 16.24 -12.72
CA ILE A 221 15.87 15.48 -11.49
C ILE A 221 15.64 14.03 -11.87
N THR A 222 16.66 13.19 -11.67
CA THR A 222 16.67 11.80 -12.16
C THR A 222 17.04 10.81 -11.06
N SER A 223 16.61 9.55 -11.22
CA SER A 223 17.17 8.44 -10.45
C SER A 223 18.56 8.08 -10.98
N GLN A 224 19.40 7.50 -10.10
CA GLN A 224 20.78 7.17 -10.42
C GLN A 224 20.86 6.18 -11.59
N GLU A 225 19.93 5.22 -11.60
CA GLU A 225 19.82 4.16 -12.60
C GLU A 225 19.54 4.69 -14.00
N LEU A 226 18.99 5.89 -14.13
CA LEU A 226 18.63 6.48 -15.42
C LEU A 226 19.68 7.47 -15.96
N THR A 227 20.73 7.77 -15.18
CA THR A 227 21.74 8.77 -15.54
C THR A 227 22.42 8.44 -16.87
N PHE A 228 22.70 7.17 -17.14
CA PHE A 228 23.36 6.73 -18.39
C PHE A 228 22.55 7.06 -19.66
N LYS A 229 21.23 7.27 -19.55
CA LYS A 229 20.35 7.65 -20.67
C LYS A 229 20.37 9.16 -20.95
N LEU A 230 21.00 9.94 -20.07
CA LEU A 230 21.14 11.39 -20.19
C LEU A 230 22.49 11.81 -20.79
N ASP A 231 23.40 10.86 -20.99
CA ASP A 231 24.69 11.06 -21.69
C ASP A 231 24.49 11.20 -23.22
#